data_AF-A0A2V2MPE3-F1
#
_entry.id   AF-A0A2V2MPE3-F1
#
_cell.length_a   1.000
_cell.length_b   1.000
_cell.length_c   1.000
_cell.angle_alpha   90.00
_cell.angle_beta   90.00
_cell.angle_gamma   90.00
#
_symmetry.space_group_name_H-M   'P 1'
#
loop_
_entity.id
_entity.type
_entity.pdbx_description
1 polymer ?
#
loop_
_entity_poly.entity_id
_entity_poly.type
_entity_poly.pdbx_seq_one_letter_code
_entity_poly.pdbx_strand_id
1 'polypeptide(L)' 'MKTVPFTIATELKVNNICGFYKREVKPFGTSAKVDCPKEHLGKMVYLVILDNDE' A
#
# COMPACT_ATOMS: atom_id res chain seq x y z
N MET A 1 13.09 5.07 9.32
CA MET A 1 11.91 5.40 8.48
C MET A 1 11.26 6.62 9.10
N LYS A 2 10.93 7.68 8.34
CA LYS A 2 10.10 8.76 8.90
C LYS A 2 8.75 8.17 9.26
N THR A 3 8.26 8.40 10.47
CA THR A 3 6.96 7.91 10.93
C THR A 3 5.87 8.60 10.10
N VAL A 4 5.18 7.83 9.27
CA VAL A 4 3.99 8.28 8.53
C VAL A 4 2.77 7.96 9.40
N PRO A 5 1.81 8.88 9.58
CA PRO A 5 0.60 8.59 10.34
C PRO A 5 -0.16 7.43 9.69
N PHE A 6 -0.47 6.41 10.49
CA PHE A 6 -1.32 5.29 10.07
C PHE A 6 -2.76 5.60 10.50
N THR A 7 -3.65 5.71 9.52
CA THR A 7 -5.08 5.93 9.78
C THR A 7 -5.78 4.58 9.88
N ILE A 8 -6.33 4.27 11.05
CA ILE A 8 -7.13 3.06 11.27
C ILE A 8 -8.52 3.31 10.69
N ALA A 9 -8.91 2.49 9.72
CA ALA A 9 -10.23 2.51 9.10
C ALA A 9 -10.60 1.10 8.63
N THR A 10 -11.88 0.75 8.70
CA THR A 10 -12.40 -0.55 8.26
C THR A 10 -12.90 -0.54 6.82
N GLU A 11 -13.08 0.64 6.22
CA GLU A 11 -13.55 0.80 4.85
C GLU A 11 -12.79 1.95 4.15
N LEU A 12 -12.44 1.74 2.87
CA LEU A 12 -11.93 2.76 1.98
C LEU A 12 -12.73 2.74 0.67
N LYS A 13 -13.45 3.83 0.37
CA LYS A 13 -14.16 4.00 -0.91
C LYS A 13 -13.34 4.92 -1.82
N VAL A 14 -12.90 4.38 -2.96
CA VAL A 14 -12.17 5.14 -3.99
C VAL A 14 -12.89 5.01 -5.32
N ASN A 15 -13.22 6.13 -5.94
CA ASN A 15 -13.87 6.18 -7.25
C ASN A 15 -12.87 6.55 -8.34
N ASN A 16 -13.13 6.11 -9.57
CA ASN A 16 -12.31 6.43 -10.76
C ASN A 16 -10.83 5.99 -10.66
N ILE A 17 -10.55 4.83 -10.06
CA ILE A 17 -9.19 4.27 -10.02
C ILE A 17 -8.81 3.64 -11.36
N CYS A 18 -7.53 3.71 -11.71
CA CYS A 18 -6.98 3.01 -12.88
C CYS A 18 -6.91 1.47 -12.66
N GLY A 19 -6.81 1.04 -11.41
CA GLY A 19 -6.72 -0.38 -11.01
C GLY A 19 -6.06 -0.52 -9.65
N PHE A 20 -5.91 -1.77 -9.16
CA PHE A 20 -5.23 -2.09 -7.91
C PHE A 20 -4.39 -3.38 -8.04
N TYR A 21 -3.35 -3.49 -7.23
CA TYR A 21 -2.55 -4.71 -7.10
C TYR A 21 -2.73 -5.30 -5.70
N LYS A 22 -2.98 -6.61 -5.59
CA LYS A 22 -2.85 -7.34 -4.32
C LYS A 22 -1.44 -7.92 -4.25
N ARG A 23 -0.62 -7.41 -3.33
CA ARG A 23 0.77 -7.83 -3.14
C ARG A 23 1.09 -7.93 -1.65
N GLU A 24 1.94 -8.88 -1.30
CA GLU A 24 2.43 -9.04 0.07
C GLU A 24 3.57 -8.05 0.34
N VAL A 25 3.58 -7.48 1.53
CA VAL A 25 4.71 -6.69 2.03
C VAL A 25 5.86 -7.64 2.35
N LYS A 26 7.02 -7.45 1.73
CA LYS A 26 8.22 -8.28 1.96
C LYS A 26 9.31 -7.49 2.72
N PRO A 27 10.14 -8.17 3.51
CA PRO A 27 11.30 -7.53 4.13
C PRO A 27 12.30 -7.05 3.08
N PHE A 28 12.95 -5.93 3.35
CA PHE A 28 14.00 -5.34 2.52
C PHE A 28 15.04 -4.66 3.41
N GLY A 29 16.14 -5.36 3.67
CA GLY A 29 17.14 -4.94 4.65
C GLY A 29 16.52 -4.79 6.04
N THR A 30 16.64 -3.60 6.63
CA THR A 30 16.03 -3.22 7.92
C THR A 30 14.62 -2.61 7.77
N SER A 31 14.02 -2.70 6.58
CA SER A 31 12.74 -2.10 6.24
C SER A 31 11.79 -3.11 5.59
N ALA A 32 10.61 -2.66 5.18
CA ALA A 32 9.62 -3.44 4.47
C ALA A 32 9.23 -2.72 3.17
N LYS A 33 8.89 -3.47 2.12
CA LYS A 33 8.50 -2.89 0.82
C LYS A 33 7.35 -3.65 0.18
N VAL A 34 6.62 -2.94 -0.67
CA VAL A 34 5.73 -3.50 -1.69
C VAL A 34 6.28 -3.04 -3.03
N ASP A 35 6.60 -3.97 -3.91
CA ASP A 35 7.07 -3.59 -5.25
C ASP A 35 5.90 -2.98 -6.04
N CYS A 36 6.13 -1.84 -6.70
CA CYS A 36 5.17 -1.16 -7.58
C CYS A 36 5.74 -1.12 -9.01
N PRO A 37 4.96 -1.43 -10.07
CA PRO A 37 5.44 -1.33 -11.44
C PRO A 37 5.99 0.05 -11.80
N LYS A 38 7.05 0.09 -12.62
CA LYS A 38 7.72 1.35 -13.01
C LYS A 38 6.80 2.34 -13.73
N GLU A 39 5.73 1.85 -14.36
CA GLU A 39 4.69 2.65 -15.03
C GLU A 39 3.93 3.59 -14.08
N HIS A 40 4.04 3.37 -12.76
CA HIS A 40 3.41 4.21 -11.75
C HIS A 40 4.39 5.12 -11.00
N LEU A 41 5.65 5.20 -11.44
CA LEU A 41 6.62 6.15 -10.86
C LEU A 41 6.08 7.59 -10.91
N GLY A 42 6.25 8.32 -9.81
CA GLY A 42 5.79 9.71 -9.66
C GLY A 42 4.30 9.88 -9.34
N LYS A 43 3.50 8.80 -9.34
CA LYS A 43 2.08 8.87 -8.94
C LYS A 43 1.94 8.72 -7.42
N MET A 44 0.94 9.39 -6.85
CA MET A 44 0.50 9.10 -5.48
C MET A 44 -0.35 7.82 -5.45
N VAL A 45 -0.05 6.94 -4.49
CA VAL A 45 -0.75 5.67 -4.32
C VAL A 45 -1.18 5.51 -2.88
N TYR A 46 -2.30 4.82 -2.68
CA TYR A 46 -2.75 4.38 -1.37
C TYR A 46 -2.20 2.98 -1.09
N LEU A 47 -1.67 2.78 0.11
CA LEU A 47 -1.33 1.45 0.62
C LEU A 47 -2.40 1.05 1.64
N VAL A 48 -3.17 0.01 1.31
CA VAL A 48 -4.19 -0.54 2.21
C VAL A 48 -3.61 -1.79 2.84
N ILE A 49 -3.54 -1.82 4.17
CA ILE A 49 -3.11 -2.98 4.94
C ILE A 49 -4.36 -3.76 5.33
N LEU A 50 -4.41 -5.04 4.97
CA LEU A 50 -5.48 -5.94 5.38
C LEU A 50 -5.04 -6.66 6.66
N ASP A 51 -5.92 -6.74 7.65
CA ASP A 51 -5.73 -7.66 8.77
C ASP A 51 -5.92 -9.08 8.25
N ASN A 52 -4.93 -9.96 8.49
CA ASN A 52 -4.94 -11.36 8.01
C ASN A 52 -5.80 -12.28 8.90
N ASP A 53 -6.76 -11.75 9.66
CA ASP A 53 -7.73 -12.54 10.43
C ASP A 53 -8.89 -12.98 9.51
N GLU A 54 -8.58 -13.90 8.59
CA GLU A 54 -9.53 -14.88 8.01
C GLU A 54 -8.86 -16.26 7.93
#